data_AF-A0A9E2G9P9-F1
#
_entry.id   AF-A0A9E2G9P9-F1
#
_cell.length_a   1.000
_cell.length_b   1.000
_cell.length_c   1.000
_cell.angle_alpha   90.00
_cell.angle_beta   90.00
_cell.angle_gamma   90.00
#
_symmetry.space_group_name_H-M   'P 1'
#
loop_
_entity.id
_entity.type
_entity.pdbx_description
1 polymer ?
#
loop_
_entity_poly.entity_id
_entity_poly.type
_entity_poly.pdbx_seq_one_letter_code
_entity_poly.pdbx_strand_id
1 'polypeptide(L)'
;MKLDQAKETGSFYTPQSVVFDALCRLRFSGKKIYRILEPSVGMGAFLPQLFSLIEPDQFFEIDVVDIKKETLIHLEETLKLLDYNRDKIKINFIESDFVLAKLNGKYDLIVGNPPFFKVTGSLLINYRTLYKESVLSNIFGYFMKKAYELSPEIIFVMPKTFIMTPEFNSVKSLYEETNIVSIYDYGVHYFDKVFVEILAIHFKKDHISPIYIESKLDNTIRLVQQKYLFHRKHWLLYRDDFFDNYIASLKLDVFDFFRDRQLTNSIVKTDGKIWVIKSKNMLDDGTIVHKGDYDRYVDDVSSLVVGKYLNTSSIIMTSFTYNTRAAILPPNSVVNGSIAVLIPKFDQYKKIDLSLYSTTEFRKYYAIVKNNSKFTINIDSNSIYYIGVKKDE
;
A
#
# COMPACT_ATOMS: atom_id res chain seq x y z
N MET A 1 24.24 6.55 7.60
CA MET A 1 23.06 6.37 8.48
C MET A 1 22.94 4.90 8.87
N LYS A 2 22.99 4.57 10.17
CA LYS A 2 22.77 3.20 10.68
C LYS A 2 21.30 2.81 10.49
N LEU A 3 21.01 1.53 10.26
CA LEU A 3 19.69 0.98 9.90
C LEU A 3 18.56 1.39 10.88
N ASP A 4 18.90 1.56 12.16
CA ASP A 4 17.94 1.87 13.22
C ASP A 4 17.40 3.30 13.13
N GLN A 5 18.22 4.28 12.71
CA GLN A 5 17.80 5.66 12.54
C GLN A 5 16.86 5.85 11.34
N ALA A 6 16.98 5.04 10.28
CA ALA A 6 16.09 5.10 9.11
C ALA A 6 14.68 4.59 9.43
N LYS A 7 14.57 3.59 10.32
CA LYS A 7 13.28 3.07 10.80
C LYS A 7 12.59 4.04 11.75
N GLU A 8 13.34 4.76 12.59
CA GLU A 8 12.78 5.74 13.54
C GLU A 8 12.39 7.06 12.88
N THR A 9 13.12 7.50 11.86
CA THR A 9 12.85 8.78 11.17
C THR A 9 11.97 8.65 9.94
N GLY A 10 11.85 7.44 9.37
CA GLY A 10 11.15 7.20 8.10
C GLY A 10 11.78 7.89 6.89
N SER A 11 12.96 8.50 7.06
CA SER A 11 13.71 9.20 6.00
C SER A 11 14.50 8.19 5.18
N PHE A 12 14.01 7.90 3.98
CA PHE A 12 14.69 7.05 3.01
C PHE A 12 15.22 7.90 1.86
N TYR A 13 16.48 7.71 1.49
CA TYR A 13 17.04 8.32 0.30
C TYR A 13 16.32 7.74 -0.93
N THR A 14 15.75 8.61 -1.76
CA THR A 14 15.11 8.22 -3.02
C THR A 14 16.19 8.05 -4.10
N PRO A 15 16.37 6.86 -4.69
CA PRO A 15 17.31 6.66 -5.79
C PRO A 15 17.01 7.60 -6.96
N GLN A 16 18.04 8.11 -7.62
CA GLN A 16 17.88 9.04 -8.74
C GLN A 16 17.14 8.41 -9.94
N SER A 17 17.23 7.09 -10.14
CA SER A 17 16.42 6.39 -11.14
C SER A 17 14.91 6.47 -10.85
N VAL A 18 14.52 6.35 -9.58
CA VAL A 18 13.12 6.47 -9.14
C VAL A 18 12.62 7.91 -9.33
N VAL A 19 13.46 8.90 -9.02
CA VAL A 19 13.17 10.32 -9.26
C VAL A 19 12.98 10.59 -10.76
N PHE A 20 13.85 10.03 -11.60
CA PHE A 20 13.77 10.18 -13.05
C PHE A 20 12.45 9.64 -13.60
N ASP A 21 12.13 8.40 -13.27
CA ASP A 21 10.87 7.78 -13.69
C ASP A 21 9.65 8.59 -13.20
N ALA A 22 9.66 9.04 -11.93
CA ALA A 22 8.59 9.85 -11.37
C ALA A 22 8.37 11.19 -12.12
N LEU A 23 9.45 11.81 -12.62
CA LEU A 23 9.42 13.13 -13.27
C LEU A 23 9.38 13.06 -14.80
N CYS A 24 9.75 11.95 -15.45
CA CYS A 24 9.98 11.92 -16.89
C CYS A 24 8.74 12.21 -17.76
N ARG A 25 7.54 12.14 -17.17
CA ARG A 25 6.25 12.47 -17.79
C ARG A 25 5.66 13.81 -17.34
N LEU A 26 6.29 14.49 -16.41
CA LEU A 26 5.94 15.85 -16.01
C LEU A 26 6.22 16.83 -17.16
N ARG A 27 5.27 17.71 -17.44
CA ARG A 27 5.40 18.74 -18.48
C ARG A 27 4.92 20.07 -17.91
N PHE A 28 5.80 21.06 -17.92
CA PHE A 28 5.46 22.44 -17.63
C PHE A 28 5.05 23.11 -18.94
N SER A 29 3.80 23.56 -19.02
CA SER A 29 3.32 24.35 -20.16
C SER A 29 2.29 25.38 -19.73
N GLY A 30 2.25 26.51 -20.45
CA GLY A 30 1.19 27.51 -20.30
C GLY A 30 1.31 28.47 -19.11
N LYS A 31 2.42 28.44 -18.35
CA LYS A 31 2.67 29.43 -17.28
C LYS A 31 4.12 29.90 -17.29
N LYS A 32 4.29 31.17 -16.92
CA LYS A 32 5.61 31.79 -16.74
C LYS A 32 6.21 31.49 -15.37
N ILE A 33 5.39 31.40 -14.32
CA ILE A 33 5.82 31.14 -12.95
C ILE A 33 5.12 29.89 -12.45
N TYR A 34 5.88 28.93 -11.93
CA TYR A 34 5.38 27.73 -11.28
C TYR A 34 5.73 27.76 -9.80
N ARG A 35 4.71 27.55 -8.97
CA ARG A 35 4.86 27.34 -7.53
C ARG A 35 4.91 25.85 -7.25
N ILE A 36 6.03 25.38 -6.75
CA ILE A 36 6.30 23.96 -6.52
C ILE A 36 6.53 23.74 -5.02
N LEU A 37 6.09 22.61 -4.50
CA LEU A 37 6.34 22.22 -3.11
C LEU A 37 6.93 20.81 -3.05
N GLU A 38 8.04 20.68 -2.31
CA GLU A 38 8.60 19.38 -1.90
C GLU A 38 8.47 19.23 -0.37
N PRO A 39 7.48 18.46 0.11
CA PRO A 39 7.31 18.23 1.54
C PRO A 39 8.21 17.08 2.01
N SER A 40 8.75 17.21 3.22
CA SER A 40 9.75 16.27 3.78
C SER A 40 10.97 16.13 2.85
N VAL A 41 11.52 17.27 2.43
CA VAL A 41 12.55 17.38 1.37
C VAL A 41 13.80 16.54 1.65
N GLY A 42 14.18 16.33 2.92
CA GLY A 42 15.42 15.63 3.24
C GLY A 42 16.63 16.31 2.58
N MET A 43 17.39 15.52 1.82
CA MET A 43 18.54 16.01 1.04
C MET A 43 18.16 16.49 -0.38
N GLY A 44 16.88 16.72 -0.67
CA GLY A 44 16.41 17.30 -1.93
C GLY A 44 16.61 16.40 -3.14
N ALA A 45 16.27 15.11 -3.02
CA ALA A 45 16.53 14.13 -4.07
C ALA A 45 15.86 14.47 -5.42
N PHE A 46 14.70 15.16 -5.38
CA PHE A 46 13.97 15.58 -6.58
C PHE A 46 14.51 16.87 -7.20
N LEU A 47 15.11 17.75 -6.40
CA LEU A 47 15.49 19.11 -6.81
C LEU A 47 16.40 19.16 -8.04
N PRO A 48 17.51 18.39 -8.14
CA PRO A 48 18.41 18.49 -9.30
C PRO A 48 17.71 18.17 -10.63
N GLN A 49 16.90 17.12 -10.63
CA GLN A 49 16.16 16.72 -11.84
C GLN A 49 15.03 17.69 -12.13
N LEU A 50 14.36 18.22 -11.10
CA LEU A 50 13.34 19.26 -11.27
C LEU A 50 13.94 20.53 -11.90
N PHE A 51 15.12 20.97 -11.46
CA PHE A 51 15.79 22.14 -12.02
C PHE A 51 16.09 21.98 -13.52
N SER A 52 16.40 20.75 -13.95
CA SER A 52 16.67 20.46 -15.36
C SER A 52 15.44 20.56 -16.27
N LEU A 53 14.23 20.61 -15.70
CA LEU A 53 12.97 20.71 -16.45
C LEU A 53 12.53 22.14 -16.72
N ILE A 54 13.23 23.16 -16.20
CA ILE A 54 12.83 24.56 -16.38
C ILE A 54 13.08 25.03 -17.82
N GLU A 55 12.06 25.62 -18.45
CA GLU A 55 12.19 26.17 -19.80
C GLU A 55 12.76 27.61 -19.78
N PRO A 56 13.30 28.11 -20.92
CA PRO A 56 13.96 29.42 -20.98
C PRO A 56 13.11 30.63 -20.57
N ASP A 57 11.79 30.57 -20.63
CA ASP A 57 10.86 31.64 -20.27
C ASP A 57 10.18 31.42 -18.91
N GLN A 58 10.51 30.33 -18.21
CA GLN A 58 9.89 29.92 -16.95
C GLN A 58 10.70 30.32 -15.72
N PHE A 59 9.99 30.47 -14.60
CA PHE A 59 10.51 30.72 -13.27
C PHE A 59 9.88 29.73 -12.29
N PHE A 60 10.69 29.12 -11.43
CA PHE A 60 10.23 28.22 -10.38
C PHE A 60 10.38 28.89 -9.01
N GLU A 61 9.29 28.94 -8.25
CA GLU A 61 9.29 29.23 -6.83
C GLU A 61 9.03 27.94 -6.07
N ILE A 62 10.06 27.44 -5.39
CA ILE A 62 10.05 26.11 -4.78
C ILE A 62 10.07 26.25 -3.26
N ASP A 63 8.99 25.84 -2.61
CA ASP A 63 8.95 25.70 -1.16
C ASP A 63 9.45 24.30 -0.80
N VAL A 64 10.49 24.23 0.02
CA VAL A 64 11.01 22.96 0.57
C VAL A 64 10.71 22.93 2.06
N VAL A 65 10.02 21.87 2.50
CA VAL A 65 9.59 21.73 3.91
C VAL A 65 10.30 20.55 4.53
N ASP A 66 10.92 20.74 5.68
CA ASP A 66 11.38 19.66 6.55
C ASP A 66 11.10 19.99 8.00
N ILE A 67 10.89 18.97 8.83
CA ILE A 67 10.68 19.16 10.27
C ILE A 67 12.00 19.43 11.00
N LYS A 68 13.15 19.09 10.40
CA LYS A 68 14.48 19.27 10.99
C LYS A 68 15.20 20.44 10.37
N LYS A 69 15.50 21.45 11.19
CA LYS A 69 16.28 22.62 10.78
C LYS A 69 17.66 22.24 10.23
N GLU A 70 18.33 21.29 10.88
CA GLU A 70 19.67 20.86 10.47
C GLU A 70 19.66 20.29 9.05
N THR A 71 18.61 19.54 8.71
CA THR A 71 18.42 18.99 7.36
C THR A 71 18.29 20.10 6.31
N LEU A 72 17.52 21.15 6.60
CA LEU A 72 17.37 22.30 5.70
C LEU A 72 18.69 23.07 5.51
N ILE A 73 19.47 23.26 6.59
CA ILE A 73 20.79 23.91 6.52
C ILE A 73 21.73 23.10 5.61
N HIS A 74 21.83 21.79 5.81
CA HIS A 74 22.68 20.92 4.98
C HIS A 74 22.22 20.88 3.52
N LEU A 75 20.91 20.89 3.29
CA LEU A 75 20.35 20.98 1.94
C LEU A 75 20.75 22.30 1.27
N GLU A 76 20.59 23.43 1.96
CA GLU A 76 20.97 24.74 1.42
C GLU A 76 22.46 24.79 1.05
N GLU A 77 23.34 24.28 1.91
CA GLU A 77 24.78 24.17 1.63
C GLU A 77 25.07 23.28 0.42
N THR A 78 24.40 22.14 0.32
CA THR A 78 24.56 21.21 -0.82
C THR A 78 24.09 21.85 -2.13
N LEU A 79 22.97 22.58 -2.09
CA LEU A 79 22.44 23.30 -3.25
C LEU A 79 23.37 24.44 -3.72
N LYS A 80 24.25 24.97 -2.86
CA LYS A 80 25.28 25.95 -3.28
C LYS A 80 26.33 25.31 -4.20
N LEU A 81 26.53 24.00 -4.12
CA LEU A 81 27.49 23.24 -4.94
C LEU A 81 26.93 22.79 -6.29
N LEU A 82 25.61 22.89 -6.49
CA LEU A 82 24.95 22.51 -7.74
C LEU A 82 24.92 23.70 -8.71
N ASP A 83 25.16 23.38 -9.98
CA ASP A 83 24.98 24.33 -11.09
C ASP A 83 23.51 24.32 -11.55
N TYR A 84 22.79 25.38 -11.22
CA TYR A 84 21.42 25.61 -11.68
C TYR A 84 21.16 27.11 -11.86
N ASN A 85 20.14 27.44 -12.65
CA ASN A 85 19.81 28.84 -12.95
C ASN A 85 19.17 29.54 -11.74
N ARG A 86 19.99 30.20 -10.92
CA ARG A 86 19.58 30.92 -9.70
C ARG A 86 18.70 32.14 -9.96
N ASP A 87 18.77 32.72 -11.17
CA ASP A 87 17.92 33.86 -11.55
C ASP A 87 16.47 33.44 -11.84
N LYS A 88 16.27 32.15 -12.13
CA LYS A 88 14.95 31.59 -12.45
C LYS A 88 14.39 30.68 -11.38
N ILE A 89 15.23 30.15 -10.49
CA ILE A 89 14.83 29.21 -9.46
C ILE A 89 15.04 29.87 -8.09
N LYS A 90 13.92 30.18 -7.44
CA LYS A 90 13.88 30.66 -6.06
C LYS A 90 13.48 29.50 -5.15
N ILE A 91 14.25 29.27 -4.08
CA ILE A 91 13.99 28.21 -3.11
C ILE A 91 13.71 28.85 -1.75
N ASN A 92 12.59 28.50 -1.13
CA ASN A 92 12.23 28.92 0.21
C ASN A 92 12.31 27.71 1.16
N PHE A 93 13.13 27.82 2.22
CA PHE A 93 13.32 26.76 3.21
C PHE A 93 12.37 26.97 4.39
N ILE A 94 11.54 25.97 4.67
CA ILE A 94 10.47 26.06 5.68
C ILE A 94 10.66 24.96 6.72
N GLU A 95 11.06 25.34 7.94
CA GLU A 95 11.12 24.44 9.09
C GLU A 95 9.72 24.24 9.67
N SER A 96 9.09 23.10 9.36
CA SER A 96 7.74 22.82 9.84
C SER A 96 7.36 21.34 9.78
N ASP A 97 6.45 20.93 10.66
CA ASP A 97 5.67 19.70 10.45
C ASP A 97 4.73 19.95 9.27
N PHE A 98 5.02 19.34 8.11
CA PHE A 98 4.20 19.51 6.91
C PHE A 98 2.72 19.23 7.16
N VAL A 99 2.35 18.26 7.99
CA VAL A 99 0.93 17.92 8.24
C VAL A 99 0.20 19.09 8.92
N LEU A 100 0.88 19.82 9.80
CA LEU A 100 0.34 20.94 10.59
C LEU A 100 0.66 22.34 10.01
N ALA A 101 1.62 22.42 9.09
CA ALA A 101 2.13 23.68 8.55
C ALA A 101 1.04 24.55 7.95
N LYS A 102 1.07 25.86 8.20
CA LYS A 102 0.21 26.81 7.48
C LYS A 102 0.99 27.32 6.27
N LEU A 103 0.68 26.79 5.09
CA LEU A 103 1.30 27.19 3.84
C LEU A 103 0.45 28.24 3.13
N ASN A 104 1.11 29.18 2.45
CA ASN A 104 0.45 30.32 1.83
C ASN A 104 0.07 30.02 0.38
N GLY A 105 -1.21 29.73 0.14
CA GLY A 105 -1.76 29.55 -1.20
C GLY A 105 -1.70 28.10 -1.71
N LYS A 106 -1.96 27.92 -3.00
CA LYS A 106 -1.91 26.64 -3.71
C LYS A 106 -0.61 26.52 -4.50
N TYR A 107 -0.24 25.28 -4.81
CA TYR A 107 0.92 24.94 -5.62
C TYR A 107 0.47 24.37 -6.96
N ASP A 108 1.23 24.69 -8.00
CA ASP A 108 1.03 24.11 -9.33
C ASP A 108 1.45 22.63 -9.36
N LEU A 109 2.48 22.29 -8.57
CA LEU A 109 2.99 20.93 -8.43
C LEU A 109 3.38 20.66 -6.97
N ILE A 110 3.01 19.48 -6.47
CA ILE A 110 3.62 18.89 -5.28
C ILE A 110 4.37 17.64 -5.70
N VAL A 111 5.64 17.53 -5.33
CA VAL A 111 6.47 16.37 -5.65
C VAL A 111 7.26 15.89 -4.44
N GLY A 112 7.52 14.59 -4.31
CA GLY A 112 8.45 14.12 -3.28
C GLY A 112 8.29 12.65 -2.90
N ASN A 113 8.91 12.31 -1.77
CA ASN A 113 8.83 11.01 -1.12
C ASN A 113 8.44 11.21 0.36
N PRO A 114 7.13 11.19 0.69
CA PRO A 114 6.68 11.32 2.07
C PRO A 114 7.27 10.25 2.99
N PRO A 115 7.37 10.49 4.31
CA PRO A 115 7.90 9.48 5.24
C PRO A 115 6.92 8.30 5.45
N PHE A 116 7.45 7.10 5.70
CA PHE A 116 6.64 5.86 5.83
C PHE A 116 6.69 5.25 7.24
N PHE A 117 5.97 5.84 8.19
CA PHE A 117 5.86 5.27 9.54
C PHE A 117 4.48 5.51 10.16
N LYS A 118 4.15 4.69 11.16
CA LYS A 118 2.91 4.84 11.94
C LYS A 118 3.09 5.91 13.00
N VAL A 119 2.26 6.93 12.96
CA VAL A 119 2.15 7.95 14.00
C VAL A 119 1.42 7.33 15.19
N THR A 120 1.86 7.67 16.41
CA THR A 120 1.29 7.15 17.66
C THR A 120 1.06 8.29 18.67
N GLY A 121 0.44 7.98 19.81
CA GLY A 121 0.27 8.94 20.92
C GLY A 121 -0.60 10.14 20.60
N SER A 122 -0.31 11.28 21.24
CA SER A 122 -1.06 12.53 21.10
C SER A 122 -1.02 13.11 19.67
N LEU A 123 0.10 12.94 18.96
CA LEU A 123 0.25 13.42 17.58
C LEU A 123 -0.75 12.74 16.64
N LEU A 124 -0.95 11.42 16.80
CA LEU A 124 -1.95 10.68 16.04
C LEU A 124 -3.37 11.22 16.28
N ILE A 125 -3.70 11.53 17.55
CA ILE A 125 -5.01 12.09 17.92
C ILE A 125 -5.22 13.45 17.25
N ASN A 126 -4.19 14.30 17.27
CA ASN A 126 -4.22 15.61 16.63
C ASN A 126 -4.44 15.51 15.11
N TYR A 127 -3.67 14.66 14.42
CA TYR A 127 -3.82 14.46 12.97
C TYR A 127 -5.19 13.89 12.61
N ARG A 128 -5.66 12.90 13.36
CA ARG A 128 -7.00 12.32 13.17
C ARG A 128 -8.11 13.34 13.33
N THR A 129 -8.00 14.20 14.33
CA THR A 129 -8.97 15.28 14.58
C THR A 129 -8.96 16.29 13.44
N LEU A 130 -7.76 16.73 13.02
CA LEU A 130 -7.59 17.71 11.95
C LEU A 130 -8.16 17.24 10.61
N TYR A 131 -7.88 15.99 10.22
CA TYR A 131 -8.30 15.42 8.93
C TYR A 131 -9.59 14.60 9.00
N LYS A 132 -10.28 14.60 10.15
CA LYS A 132 -11.50 13.83 10.43
C LYS A 132 -11.36 12.34 10.09
N GLU A 133 -10.25 11.75 10.53
CA GLU A 133 -9.87 10.35 10.28
C GLU A 133 -10.05 9.50 11.53
N SER A 134 -10.51 8.26 11.37
CA SER A 134 -10.68 7.30 12.47
C SER A 134 -9.67 6.14 12.43
N VAL A 135 -9.24 5.74 11.23
CA VAL A 135 -8.38 4.56 11.03
C VAL A 135 -6.96 4.95 10.64
N LEU A 136 -6.79 6.02 9.84
CA LEU A 136 -5.50 6.41 9.30
C LEU A 136 -4.46 6.61 10.41
N SER A 137 -3.30 5.96 10.29
CA SER A 137 -2.20 6.05 11.25
C SER A 137 -0.84 6.25 10.59
N ASN A 138 -0.67 5.81 9.35
CA ASN A 138 0.55 6.04 8.59
C ASN A 138 0.64 7.50 8.11
N ILE A 139 1.78 8.15 8.38
CA ILE A 139 1.98 9.58 8.13
C ILE A 139 1.82 9.97 6.66
N PHE A 140 2.24 9.14 5.70
CA PHE A 140 2.14 9.47 4.28
C PHE A 140 0.69 9.67 3.82
N GLY A 141 -0.29 9.02 4.49
CA GLY A 141 -1.70 9.26 4.17
C GLY A 141 -2.14 10.68 4.52
N TYR A 142 -1.63 11.26 5.61
CA TYR A 142 -1.89 12.66 5.96
C TYR A 142 -1.19 13.62 4.98
N PHE A 143 0.02 13.27 4.54
CA PHE A 143 0.70 14.01 3.47
C PHE A 143 -0.14 14.02 2.18
N MET A 144 -0.67 12.86 1.78
CA MET A 144 -1.57 12.73 0.63
C MET A 144 -2.82 13.59 0.78
N LYS A 145 -3.50 13.57 1.94
CA LYS A 145 -4.71 14.41 2.15
C LYS A 145 -4.39 15.90 2.04
N LYS A 146 -3.28 16.35 2.64
CA LYS A 146 -2.86 17.74 2.55
C LYS A 146 -2.46 18.15 1.13
N ALA A 147 -1.69 17.30 0.44
CA ALA A 147 -1.28 17.56 -0.93
C ALA A 147 -2.49 17.68 -1.87
N TYR A 148 -3.49 16.81 -1.70
CA TYR A 148 -4.75 16.84 -2.47
C TYR A 148 -5.46 18.20 -2.37
N GLU A 149 -5.47 18.79 -1.17
CA GLU A 149 -6.04 20.11 -0.99
C GLU A 149 -5.19 21.20 -1.64
N LEU A 150 -3.87 21.06 -1.64
CA LEU A 150 -2.94 22.13 -2.00
C LEU A 150 -2.57 22.20 -3.49
N SER A 151 -2.73 21.13 -4.27
CA SER A 151 -2.28 21.11 -5.67
C SER A 151 -3.13 20.23 -6.58
N PRO A 152 -3.36 20.65 -7.84
CA PRO A 152 -4.03 19.82 -8.85
C PRO A 152 -3.10 18.77 -9.49
N GLU A 153 -1.79 18.85 -9.29
CA GLU A 153 -0.80 17.95 -9.86
C GLU A 153 0.18 17.48 -8.77
N ILE A 154 0.22 16.17 -8.52
CA ILE A 154 0.91 15.58 -7.38
C ILE A 154 1.72 14.38 -7.87
N ILE A 155 3.01 14.36 -7.58
CA ILE A 155 3.91 13.25 -7.90
C ILE A 155 4.52 12.73 -6.61
N PHE A 156 4.12 11.53 -6.18
CA PHE A 156 4.67 10.95 -4.96
C PHE A 156 5.20 9.55 -5.16
N VAL A 157 6.32 9.30 -4.50
CA VAL A 157 6.85 7.96 -4.22
C VAL A 157 6.21 7.47 -2.93
N MET A 158 5.52 6.32 -2.96
CA MET A 158 4.75 5.81 -1.82
C MET A 158 4.67 4.28 -1.79
N PRO A 159 4.33 3.66 -0.65
CA PRO A 159 4.23 2.22 -0.55
C PRO A 159 3.04 1.67 -1.37
N LYS A 160 3.23 0.53 -2.04
CA LYS A 160 2.18 -0.20 -2.76
C LYS A 160 0.99 -0.57 -1.87
N THR A 161 1.18 -0.63 -0.55
CA THR A 161 0.07 -0.87 0.38
C THR A 161 -1.02 0.21 0.29
N PHE A 162 -0.71 1.44 -0.16
CA PHE A 162 -1.68 2.51 -0.39
C PHE A 162 -2.89 2.02 -1.20
N ILE A 163 -2.63 1.32 -2.31
CA ILE A 163 -3.69 0.92 -3.26
C ILE A 163 -4.49 -0.31 -2.82
N MET A 164 -4.11 -0.97 -1.72
CA MET A 164 -4.72 -2.23 -1.27
C MET A 164 -5.37 -2.11 0.11
N THR A 165 -4.72 -1.48 1.09
CA THR A 165 -5.11 -1.67 2.49
C THR A 165 -6.30 -0.79 2.90
N PRO A 166 -7.13 -1.27 3.86
CA PRO A 166 -8.30 -0.51 4.35
C PRO A 166 -7.95 0.82 5.01
N GLU A 167 -6.75 0.92 5.59
CA GLU A 167 -6.26 2.13 6.27
C GLU A 167 -6.30 3.37 5.37
N PHE A 168 -6.12 3.20 4.05
CA PHE A 168 -6.08 4.29 3.09
C PHE A 168 -7.37 4.45 2.28
N ASN A 169 -8.47 3.78 2.64
CA ASN A 169 -9.71 3.85 1.86
C ASN A 169 -10.22 5.30 1.71
N SER A 170 -10.23 6.09 2.79
CA SER A 170 -10.65 7.49 2.72
C SER A 170 -9.75 8.33 1.81
N VAL A 171 -8.44 8.08 1.84
CA VAL A 171 -7.46 8.77 0.99
C VAL A 171 -7.60 8.34 -0.48
N LYS A 172 -7.74 7.04 -0.75
CA LYS A 172 -8.00 6.52 -2.11
C LYS A 172 -9.24 7.16 -2.71
N SER A 173 -10.35 7.22 -1.98
CA SER A 173 -11.59 7.81 -2.48
C SER A 173 -11.42 9.28 -2.89
N LEU A 174 -10.57 10.06 -2.22
CA LEU A 174 -10.23 11.42 -2.67
C LEU A 174 -9.50 11.39 -4.02
N TYR A 175 -8.49 10.54 -4.15
CA TYR A 175 -7.66 10.49 -5.37
C TYR A 175 -8.33 9.77 -6.54
N GLU A 176 -9.38 8.98 -6.32
CA GLU A 176 -10.23 8.41 -7.39
C GLU A 176 -10.97 9.49 -8.21
N GLU A 177 -11.08 10.71 -7.66
CA GLU A 177 -11.61 11.89 -8.36
C GLU A 177 -10.57 12.59 -9.26
N THR A 178 -9.30 12.17 -9.19
CA THR A 178 -8.19 12.70 -10.00
C THR A 178 -7.80 11.73 -11.10
N ASN A 179 -7.32 12.27 -12.22
CA ASN A 179 -6.74 11.45 -13.27
C ASN A 179 -5.27 11.15 -12.98
N ILE A 180 -4.78 10.05 -13.54
CA ILE A 180 -3.40 9.57 -13.32
C ILE A 180 -2.65 9.65 -14.65
N VAL A 181 -1.49 10.30 -14.65
CA VAL A 181 -0.59 10.37 -15.80
C VAL A 181 0.22 9.08 -15.90
N SER A 182 0.86 8.70 -14.80
CA SER A 182 1.70 7.49 -14.76
C SER A 182 1.81 6.83 -13.40
N ILE A 183 2.05 5.53 -13.43
CA ILE A 183 2.41 4.70 -12.28
C ILE A 183 3.63 3.86 -12.63
N TYR A 184 4.64 3.89 -11.77
CA TYR A 184 5.80 3.00 -11.83
C TYR A 184 5.78 2.07 -10.63
N ASP A 185 5.85 0.77 -10.87
CA ASP A 185 5.94 -0.26 -9.83
C ASP A 185 7.36 -0.84 -9.78
N TYR A 186 8.06 -0.56 -8.67
CA TYR A 186 9.46 -0.96 -8.49
C TYR A 186 9.62 -2.35 -7.84
N GLY A 187 8.54 -2.98 -7.39
CA GLY A 187 8.65 -4.16 -6.54
C GLY A 187 9.55 -3.88 -5.32
N VAL A 188 10.43 -4.82 -4.97
CA VAL A 188 11.31 -4.76 -3.78
C VAL A 188 12.78 -4.42 -4.06
N HIS A 189 13.16 -4.24 -5.34
CA HIS A 189 14.59 -4.27 -5.73
C HIS A 189 15.29 -2.91 -5.72
N TYR A 190 14.56 -1.81 -5.73
CA TYR A 190 15.15 -0.48 -5.94
C TYR A 190 15.55 0.25 -4.65
N PHE A 191 15.22 -0.31 -3.49
CA PHE A 191 15.54 0.26 -2.19
C PHE A 191 16.32 -0.76 -1.36
N ASP A 192 17.63 -0.84 -1.58
CA ASP A 192 18.55 -1.88 -1.05
C ASP A 192 18.45 -2.13 0.47
N LYS A 193 18.00 -1.12 1.23
CA LYS A 193 17.94 -1.15 2.71
C LYS A 193 16.53 -1.30 3.27
N VAL A 194 15.51 -1.35 2.42
CA VAL A 194 14.11 -1.31 2.83
C VAL A 194 13.31 -2.35 2.07
N PHE A 195 12.83 -3.35 2.79
CA PHE A 195 11.99 -4.40 2.23
C PHE A 195 10.53 -3.92 2.17
N VAL A 196 10.24 -2.97 1.26
CA VAL A 196 8.92 -2.40 1.01
C VAL A 196 8.70 -2.31 -0.50
N GLU A 197 7.50 -2.68 -0.97
CA GLU A 197 7.11 -2.45 -2.36
C GLU A 197 6.69 -0.99 -2.56
N ILE A 198 7.30 -0.33 -3.53
CA ILE A 198 7.14 1.11 -3.75
C ILE A 198 6.57 1.39 -5.14
N LEU A 199 5.71 2.40 -5.19
CA LEU A 199 5.16 2.98 -6.40
C LEU A 199 5.63 4.43 -6.53
N ALA A 200 5.84 4.91 -7.75
CA ALA A 200 5.77 6.34 -8.05
C ALA A 200 4.47 6.62 -8.80
N ILE A 201 3.63 7.51 -8.30
CA ILE A 201 2.34 7.85 -8.92
C ILE A 201 2.29 9.35 -9.21
N HIS A 202 1.95 9.68 -10.46
CA HIS A 202 1.73 11.04 -10.94
C HIS A 202 0.25 11.28 -11.17
N PHE A 203 -0.38 12.01 -10.25
CA PHE A 203 -1.75 12.49 -10.33
C PHE A 203 -1.79 13.85 -11.00
N LYS A 204 -2.76 14.07 -11.88
CA LYS A 204 -3.01 15.37 -12.52
C LYS A 204 -4.48 15.51 -12.86
N LYS A 205 -5.16 16.48 -12.24
CA LYS A 205 -6.62 16.62 -12.30
C LYS A 205 -7.19 16.75 -13.72
N ASP A 206 -6.52 17.48 -14.60
CA ASP A 206 -6.94 17.79 -15.97
C ASP A 206 -6.37 16.83 -17.03
N HIS A 207 -5.67 15.77 -16.63
CA HIS A 207 -5.12 14.80 -17.58
C HIS A 207 -6.22 13.92 -18.21
N ILE A 208 -6.23 13.79 -19.54
CA ILE A 208 -7.27 13.04 -20.27
C ILE A 208 -6.76 11.78 -20.97
N SER A 209 -5.45 11.62 -21.13
CA SER A 209 -4.88 10.46 -21.84
C SER A 209 -4.97 9.19 -21.00
N PRO A 210 -4.79 8.00 -21.62
CA PRO A 210 -4.64 6.75 -20.88
C PRO A 210 -3.49 6.81 -19.86
N ILE A 211 -3.69 6.16 -18.71
CA ILE A 211 -2.70 6.00 -17.65
C ILE A 211 -1.53 5.16 -18.19
N TYR A 212 -0.31 5.66 -18.06
CA TYR A 212 0.90 4.87 -18.31
C TYR A 212 1.29 4.06 -17.08
N ILE A 213 1.43 2.75 -17.21
CA ILE A 213 1.84 1.87 -16.11
C ILE A 213 3.05 1.07 -16.53
N GLU A 214 4.11 1.14 -15.74
CA GLU A 214 5.33 0.38 -15.96
C GLU A 214 5.69 -0.44 -14.71
N SER A 215 5.77 -1.75 -14.88
CA SER A 215 6.34 -2.66 -13.86
C SER A 215 7.83 -2.80 -14.16
N LYS A 216 8.67 -2.25 -13.28
CA LYS A 216 10.12 -2.47 -13.33
C LYS A 216 10.50 -3.88 -12.88
N LEU A 217 9.60 -4.55 -12.16
CA LEU A 217 9.79 -5.93 -11.73
C LEU A 217 9.66 -6.91 -12.90
N ASP A 218 8.63 -6.72 -13.73
CA ASP A 218 8.30 -7.63 -14.83
C ASP A 218 8.71 -7.08 -16.20
N ASN A 219 9.28 -5.86 -16.25
CA ASN A 219 9.63 -5.12 -17.47
C ASN A 219 8.45 -4.98 -18.46
N THR A 220 7.26 -4.73 -17.92
CA THR A 220 6.04 -4.59 -18.73
C THR A 220 5.54 -3.16 -18.73
N ILE A 221 5.08 -2.69 -19.88
CA ILE A 221 4.42 -1.39 -20.06
C ILE A 221 2.98 -1.61 -20.49
N ARG A 222 2.06 -0.83 -19.90
CA ARG A 222 0.64 -0.86 -20.23
C ARG A 222 0.09 0.56 -20.32
N LEU A 223 -0.85 0.75 -21.24
CA LEU A 223 -1.70 1.93 -21.31
C LEU A 223 -3.12 1.50 -20.98
N VAL A 224 -3.73 2.13 -19.98
CA VAL A 224 -5.11 1.80 -19.56
C VAL A 224 -5.95 3.05 -19.46
N GLN A 225 -7.25 2.93 -19.73
CA GLN A 225 -8.16 4.07 -19.64
C GLN A 225 -8.22 4.61 -18.20
N GLN A 226 -8.48 5.91 -18.05
CA GLN A 226 -8.71 6.52 -16.75
C GLN A 226 -9.81 5.75 -16.00
N LYS A 227 -9.69 5.68 -14.67
CA LYS A 227 -10.61 4.95 -13.77
C LYS A 227 -10.64 3.42 -13.91
N TYR A 228 -10.06 2.82 -14.96
CA TYR A 228 -10.09 1.36 -15.16
C TYR A 228 -9.50 0.57 -13.98
N LEU A 229 -8.46 1.12 -13.36
CA LEU A 229 -7.78 0.53 -12.21
C LEU A 229 -8.63 0.51 -10.95
N PHE A 230 -9.58 1.45 -10.80
CA PHE A 230 -10.35 1.61 -9.57
C PHE A 230 -11.45 0.56 -9.53
N HIS A 231 -11.27 -0.46 -8.69
CA HIS A 231 -12.22 -1.55 -8.57
C HIS A 231 -12.62 -1.72 -7.11
N ARG A 232 -13.82 -1.25 -6.77
CA ARG A 232 -14.49 -1.49 -5.48
C ARG A 232 -13.64 -1.11 -4.25
N LYS A 233 -12.82 -2.04 -3.75
CA LYS A 233 -11.99 -1.88 -2.53
C LYS A 233 -10.51 -1.63 -2.83
N HIS A 234 -10.00 -2.02 -4.01
CA HIS A 234 -8.59 -1.92 -4.39
C HIS A 234 -8.41 -1.09 -5.66
N TRP A 235 -7.21 -0.54 -5.88
CA TRP A 235 -6.78 -0.22 -7.24
C TRP A 235 -5.99 -1.41 -7.78
N LEU A 236 -6.35 -1.89 -8.96
CA LEU A 236 -5.84 -3.11 -9.56
C LEU A 236 -4.95 -2.79 -10.77
N LEU A 237 -3.67 -2.50 -10.51
CA LEU A 237 -2.63 -2.18 -11.50
C LEU A 237 -2.52 -3.23 -12.61
N TYR A 238 -2.73 -4.49 -12.26
CA TYR A 238 -2.56 -5.66 -13.13
C TYR A 238 -3.89 -6.21 -13.66
N ARG A 239 -5.00 -5.49 -13.47
CA ARG A 239 -6.32 -5.88 -14.00
C ARG A 239 -6.28 -6.04 -15.52
N ASP A 240 -6.79 -7.14 -16.03
CA ASP A 240 -6.85 -7.48 -17.46
C ASP A 240 -8.17 -8.19 -17.79
N ASP A 241 -8.37 -8.54 -19.07
CA ASP A 241 -9.59 -9.21 -19.53
C ASP A 241 -9.81 -10.56 -18.83
N PHE A 242 -8.73 -11.27 -18.48
CA PHE A 242 -8.83 -12.50 -17.70
C PHE A 242 -9.46 -12.22 -16.33
N PHE A 243 -8.97 -11.19 -15.62
CA PHE A 243 -9.53 -10.78 -14.34
C PHE A 243 -11.01 -10.43 -14.46
N ASP A 244 -11.38 -9.65 -15.47
CA ASP A 244 -12.76 -9.19 -15.68
C ASP A 244 -13.72 -10.35 -15.97
N ASN A 245 -13.30 -11.30 -16.78
CA ASN A 245 -14.09 -12.50 -17.05
C ASN A 245 -14.19 -13.41 -15.82
N TYR A 246 -13.08 -13.61 -15.09
CA TYR A 246 -13.05 -14.48 -13.92
C TYR A 246 -13.86 -13.90 -12.76
N ILE A 247 -13.73 -12.60 -12.47
CA ILE A 247 -14.49 -11.97 -11.39
C ILE A 247 -15.99 -11.97 -11.68
N ALA A 248 -16.38 -11.89 -12.96
CA ALA A 248 -17.78 -11.97 -13.37
C ALA A 248 -18.42 -13.34 -13.11
N SER A 249 -17.63 -14.43 -13.06
CA SER A 249 -18.13 -15.77 -12.72
C SER A 249 -18.28 -16.01 -11.21
N LEU A 250 -17.86 -15.06 -10.36
CA LEU A 250 -17.92 -15.18 -8.91
C LEU A 250 -19.08 -14.39 -8.30
N LYS A 251 -19.68 -14.95 -7.26
CA LYS A 251 -20.48 -14.21 -6.28
C LYS A 251 -19.54 -13.71 -5.19
N LEU A 252 -19.37 -12.39 -5.13
CA LEU A 252 -18.47 -11.68 -4.21
C LEU A 252 -19.18 -11.20 -2.94
N ASP A 253 -18.40 -10.69 -1.98
CA ASP A 253 -18.89 -10.18 -0.69
C ASP A 253 -19.74 -11.19 0.09
N VAL A 254 -19.33 -12.45 0.04
CA VAL A 254 -20.08 -13.57 0.64
C VAL A 254 -19.50 -14.06 1.96
N PHE A 255 -18.36 -13.50 2.38
CA PHE A 255 -17.69 -13.82 3.64
C PHE A 255 -17.39 -12.56 4.46
N ASP A 256 -17.54 -12.67 5.77
CA ASP A 256 -16.73 -11.94 6.75
C ASP A 256 -15.51 -12.79 7.13
N PHE A 257 -14.64 -12.28 8.01
CA PHE A 257 -13.47 -13.03 8.43
C PHE A 257 -13.11 -12.79 9.90
N PHE A 258 -12.45 -13.79 10.48
CA PHE A 258 -11.72 -13.66 11.72
C PHE A 258 -10.27 -14.07 11.51
N ARG A 259 -9.36 -13.31 12.10
CA ARG A 259 -7.94 -13.63 12.12
C ARG A 259 -7.41 -13.50 13.52
N ASP A 260 -6.86 -14.60 14.03
CA ASP A 260 -6.28 -14.60 15.36
C ASP A 260 -5.03 -13.70 15.44
N ARG A 261 -4.91 -12.99 16.55
CA ARG A 261 -3.71 -12.23 16.93
C ARG A 261 -3.24 -12.56 18.35
N GLN A 262 -3.94 -13.46 19.05
CA GLN A 262 -3.69 -13.76 20.45
C GLN A 262 -2.81 -15.00 20.63
N LEU A 263 -2.90 -16.01 19.74
CA LEU A 263 -2.04 -17.20 19.78
C LEU A 263 -0.63 -16.87 19.26
N THR A 264 0.19 -16.37 20.16
CA THR A 264 1.62 -16.12 19.94
C THR A 264 2.46 -17.35 20.27
N ASN A 265 3.74 -17.31 19.87
CA ASN A 265 4.71 -18.36 20.20
C ASN A 265 4.93 -18.56 21.71
N SER A 266 4.55 -17.59 22.55
CA SER A 266 4.65 -17.72 24.02
C SER A 266 3.49 -18.49 24.63
N ILE A 267 2.38 -18.65 23.91
CA ILE A 267 1.19 -19.37 24.39
C ILE A 267 1.19 -20.82 23.91
N VAL A 268 1.63 -21.04 22.67
CA VAL A 268 1.60 -22.38 22.06
C VAL A 268 2.79 -23.24 22.51
N LYS A 269 2.55 -24.55 22.60
CA LYS A 269 3.49 -25.58 23.07
C LYS A 269 3.78 -26.61 21.97
N THR A 270 4.75 -27.49 22.18
CA THR A 270 5.06 -28.62 21.28
C THR A 270 4.14 -29.82 21.47
N ASP A 271 3.41 -29.87 22.57
CA ASP A 271 2.39 -30.88 22.90
C ASP A 271 1.24 -30.21 23.67
N GLY A 272 0.05 -30.80 23.64
CA GLY A 272 -1.13 -30.28 24.33
C GLY A 272 -2.45 -30.83 23.78
N LYS A 273 -3.56 -30.39 24.37
CA LYS A 273 -4.90 -30.96 24.10
C LYS A 273 -5.50 -30.54 22.75
N ILE A 274 -5.28 -29.30 22.32
CA ILE A 274 -5.91 -28.70 21.14
C ILE A 274 -4.82 -28.38 20.13
N TRP A 275 -4.98 -28.84 18.90
CA TRP A 275 -4.02 -28.58 17.83
C TRP A 275 -4.16 -27.15 17.28
N VAL A 276 -3.03 -26.45 17.12
CA VAL A 276 -2.95 -25.12 16.53
C VAL A 276 -2.46 -25.23 15.10
N ILE A 277 -3.39 -25.17 14.16
CA ILE A 277 -3.13 -25.25 12.72
C ILE A 277 -2.54 -23.92 12.25
N LYS A 278 -1.44 -24.04 11.51
CA LYS A 278 -0.72 -22.92 10.89
C LYS A 278 -0.61 -23.14 9.39
N SER A 279 -0.23 -22.10 8.65
CA SER A 279 -0.23 -22.13 7.19
C SER A 279 0.52 -23.33 6.59
N LYS A 280 1.65 -23.78 7.14
CA LYS A 280 2.37 -24.94 6.56
C LYS A 280 1.70 -26.29 6.85
N ASN A 281 0.73 -26.38 7.75
CA ASN A 281 -0.06 -27.61 7.98
C ASN A 281 -1.05 -27.89 6.85
N MET A 282 -1.41 -26.89 6.06
CA MET A 282 -2.32 -27.05 4.94
C MET A 282 -1.53 -27.22 3.64
N LEU A 283 -1.66 -28.38 3.01
CA LEU A 283 -1.08 -28.73 1.70
C LEU A 283 -1.70 -27.90 0.57
N ASP A 284 -1.19 -28.08 -0.65
CA ASP A 284 -1.55 -27.24 -1.81
C ASP A 284 -3.02 -27.40 -2.22
N ASP A 285 -3.56 -28.60 -2.06
CA ASP A 285 -4.95 -28.98 -2.33
C ASP A 285 -5.92 -28.62 -1.19
N GLY A 286 -5.42 -28.08 -0.07
CA GLY A 286 -6.21 -27.81 1.13
C GLY A 286 -6.20 -28.95 2.15
N THR A 287 -5.56 -30.09 1.87
CA THR A 287 -5.46 -31.20 2.83
C THR A 287 -4.66 -30.76 4.06
N ILE A 288 -5.22 -31.00 5.24
CA ILE A 288 -4.60 -30.63 6.51
C ILE A 288 -3.83 -31.82 7.08
N VAL A 289 -2.55 -31.60 7.38
CA VAL A 289 -1.64 -32.65 7.86
C VAL A 289 -0.85 -32.22 9.09
N HIS A 290 -0.62 -33.19 9.95
CA HIS A 290 0.38 -33.09 11.00
C HIS A 290 1.78 -32.99 10.40
N LYS A 291 2.64 -32.22 11.07
CA LYS A 291 4.05 -32.03 10.70
C LYS A 291 4.89 -32.02 11.96
N GLY A 292 5.60 -33.12 12.23
CA GLY A 292 6.39 -33.39 13.44
C GLY A 292 6.90 -32.16 14.19
N ASP A 293 8.02 -31.57 13.78
CA ASP A 293 8.64 -30.45 14.49
C ASP A 293 7.92 -29.09 14.32
N TYR A 294 6.95 -29.03 13.41
CA TYR A 294 6.21 -27.81 13.11
C TYR A 294 4.93 -27.68 13.93
N ASP A 295 4.31 -28.79 14.33
CA ASP A 295 3.04 -28.78 15.03
C ASP A 295 3.13 -28.06 16.37
N ARG A 296 2.04 -27.40 16.72
CA ARG A 296 1.91 -26.65 17.95
C ARG A 296 0.54 -26.89 18.55
N TYR A 297 0.46 -26.78 19.86
CA TYR A 297 -0.72 -27.12 20.63
C TYR A 297 -0.97 -26.09 21.73
N VAL A 298 -2.19 -26.11 22.27
CA VAL A 298 -2.59 -25.34 23.44
C VAL A 298 -3.55 -26.20 24.28
N ASP A 299 -3.54 -26.02 25.61
CA ASP A 299 -4.37 -26.83 26.51
C ASP A 299 -5.77 -26.25 26.73
N ASP A 300 -5.90 -24.92 26.60
CA ASP A 300 -7.13 -24.18 26.79
C ASP A 300 -7.20 -22.96 25.87
N VAL A 301 -8.36 -22.75 25.26
CA VAL A 301 -8.67 -21.61 24.38
C VAL A 301 -9.84 -20.78 24.91
N SER A 302 -10.36 -21.07 26.10
CA SER A 302 -11.53 -20.42 26.70
C SER A 302 -11.38 -18.90 26.82
N SER A 303 -10.16 -18.43 27.08
CA SER A 303 -9.81 -17.01 27.20
C SER A 303 -9.48 -16.32 25.86
N LEU A 304 -9.48 -17.08 24.76
CA LEU A 304 -9.06 -16.61 23.44
C LEU A 304 -10.26 -16.50 22.50
N VAL A 305 -10.32 -15.42 21.70
CA VAL A 305 -11.44 -15.22 20.77
C VAL A 305 -11.52 -16.35 19.73
N VAL A 306 -10.37 -16.93 19.34
CA VAL A 306 -10.31 -18.08 18.43
C VAL A 306 -11.03 -19.32 18.97
N GLY A 307 -11.19 -19.45 20.29
CA GLY A 307 -11.89 -20.57 20.91
C GLY A 307 -13.34 -20.71 20.45
N LYS A 308 -13.97 -19.61 19.99
CA LYS A 308 -15.32 -19.62 19.39
C LYS A 308 -15.44 -20.51 18.16
N TYR A 309 -14.33 -20.81 17.48
CA TYR A 309 -14.32 -21.63 16.26
C TYR A 309 -13.93 -23.08 16.51
N LEU A 310 -13.55 -23.46 17.73
CA LEU A 310 -13.24 -24.85 18.08
C LEU A 310 -14.45 -25.75 17.78
N ASN A 311 -14.23 -26.86 17.05
CA ASN A 311 -15.26 -27.84 16.70
C ASN A 311 -16.45 -27.31 15.87
N THR A 312 -16.32 -26.15 15.22
CA THR A 312 -17.41 -25.55 14.42
C THR A 312 -17.44 -26.00 12.96
N SER A 313 -16.42 -26.75 12.50
CA SER A 313 -16.22 -27.05 11.07
C SER A 313 -16.19 -25.79 10.20
N SER A 314 -15.61 -24.70 10.73
CA SER A 314 -15.50 -23.43 10.02
C SER A 314 -14.61 -23.56 8.77
N ILE A 315 -14.87 -22.71 7.76
CA ILE A 315 -13.98 -22.60 6.60
C ILE A 315 -12.74 -21.81 7.02
N ILE A 316 -11.57 -22.33 6.68
CA ILE A 316 -10.30 -21.66 6.95
C ILE A 316 -9.53 -21.45 5.65
N MET A 317 -8.86 -20.32 5.51
CA MET A 317 -8.10 -19.96 4.32
C MET A 317 -6.79 -19.32 4.72
N THR A 318 -5.70 -19.66 4.03
CA THR A 318 -4.42 -18.98 4.29
C THR A 318 -4.49 -17.49 3.93
N SER A 319 -3.66 -16.69 4.60
CA SER A 319 -3.32 -15.35 4.12
C SER A 319 -2.92 -15.33 2.63
N PHE A 320 -2.96 -14.15 2.01
CA PHE A 320 -2.54 -13.92 0.61
C PHE A 320 -1.10 -14.34 0.40
N THR A 321 -0.91 -15.58 -0.07
CA THR A 321 0.34 -16.19 -0.48
C THR A 321 0.22 -16.63 -1.95
N TYR A 322 1.30 -17.10 -2.57
CA TYR A 322 1.23 -17.64 -3.94
C TYR A 322 0.35 -18.91 -4.03
N ASN A 323 0.24 -19.64 -2.92
CA ASN A 323 -0.51 -20.88 -2.85
C ASN A 323 -1.73 -20.62 -1.98
N THR A 324 -2.69 -19.84 -2.47
CA THR A 324 -3.98 -19.78 -1.78
C THR A 324 -4.65 -21.14 -1.80
N ARG A 325 -5.32 -21.46 -0.69
CA ARG A 325 -6.14 -22.66 -0.51
C ARG A 325 -7.00 -22.49 0.73
N ALA A 326 -8.09 -23.23 0.78
CA ALA A 326 -9.00 -23.26 1.91
C ALA A 326 -9.31 -24.71 2.29
N ALA A 327 -9.78 -24.89 3.51
CA ALA A 327 -10.14 -26.18 4.06
C ALA A 327 -11.24 -26.04 5.11
N ILE A 328 -11.82 -27.16 5.53
CA ILE A 328 -12.66 -27.21 6.73
C ILE A 328 -11.75 -27.41 7.95
N LEU A 329 -11.97 -26.62 8.98
CA LEU A 329 -11.27 -26.75 10.25
C LEU A 329 -11.54 -28.14 10.86
N PRO A 330 -10.49 -28.98 11.07
CA PRO A 330 -10.63 -30.29 11.68
C PRO A 330 -11.17 -30.22 13.11
N PRO A 331 -11.82 -31.28 13.60
CA PRO A 331 -12.20 -31.36 15.01
C PRO A 331 -10.97 -31.25 15.92
N ASN A 332 -11.21 -30.80 17.14
CA ASN A 332 -10.21 -30.58 18.19
C ASN A 332 -9.01 -29.71 17.76
N SER A 333 -9.28 -28.70 16.93
CA SER A 333 -8.25 -27.78 16.44
C SER A 333 -8.72 -26.32 16.39
N VAL A 334 -7.75 -25.41 16.40
CA VAL A 334 -7.90 -23.95 16.19
C VAL A 334 -6.83 -23.46 15.22
N VAL A 335 -6.92 -22.20 14.79
CA VAL A 335 -5.94 -21.59 13.87
C VAL A 335 -5.17 -20.45 14.53
N ASN A 336 -3.93 -20.21 14.12
CA ASN A 336 -3.22 -18.98 14.49
C ASN A 336 -3.36 -17.88 13.41
N GLY A 337 -2.73 -16.72 13.65
CA GLY A 337 -2.76 -15.58 12.73
C GLY A 337 -2.16 -15.76 11.33
N SER A 338 -1.70 -16.96 10.94
CA SER A 338 -1.29 -17.26 9.56
C SER A 338 -2.43 -17.78 8.67
N ILE A 339 -3.59 -18.08 9.28
CA ILE A 339 -4.80 -18.56 8.63
C ILE A 339 -5.96 -17.69 9.10
N ALA A 340 -6.84 -17.31 8.19
CA ALA A 340 -8.11 -16.67 8.51
C ALA A 340 -9.21 -17.72 8.59
N VAL A 341 -10.15 -17.51 9.51
CA VAL A 341 -11.45 -18.18 9.48
C VAL A 341 -12.37 -17.33 8.60
N LEU A 342 -12.95 -17.94 7.58
CA LEU A 342 -13.96 -17.30 6.72
C LEU A 342 -15.35 -17.56 7.32
N ILE A 343 -16.13 -16.50 7.45
CA ILE A 343 -17.45 -16.52 8.08
C ILE A 343 -18.48 -16.25 6.97
N PRO A 344 -19.17 -17.27 6.44
CA PRO A 344 -20.16 -17.11 5.39
C PRO A 344 -21.30 -16.19 5.83
N LYS A 345 -21.73 -15.30 4.94
CA LYS A 345 -22.90 -14.42 5.14
C LYS A 345 -24.23 -15.10 4.77
N PHE A 346 -24.23 -16.42 4.60
CA PHE A 346 -25.35 -17.23 4.14
C PHE A 346 -25.30 -18.65 4.71
N ASP A 347 -26.46 -19.29 4.88
CA ASP A 347 -26.60 -20.53 5.65
C ASP A 347 -26.09 -21.79 4.93
N GLN A 348 -26.06 -21.81 3.58
CA GLN A 348 -25.69 -23.00 2.79
C GLN A 348 -24.18 -23.15 2.55
N TYR A 349 -23.34 -22.77 3.51
CA TYR A 349 -21.88 -22.72 3.33
C TYR A 349 -21.21 -24.09 3.13
N LYS A 350 -21.84 -25.18 3.57
CA LYS A 350 -21.31 -26.54 3.35
C LYS A 350 -21.30 -26.98 1.89
N LYS A 351 -21.98 -26.25 1.00
CA LYS A 351 -21.98 -26.48 -0.45
C LYS A 351 -20.85 -25.74 -1.19
N ILE A 352 -20.07 -24.93 -0.50
CA ILE A 352 -18.98 -24.18 -1.13
C ILE A 352 -17.90 -25.16 -1.57
N ASP A 353 -17.64 -25.19 -2.87
CA ASP A 353 -16.49 -25.90 -3.43
C ASP A 353 -15.18 -25.20 -3.03
N LEU A 354 -14.54 -25.72 -1.98
CA LEU A 354 -13.27 -25.17 -1.48
C LEU A 354 -12.10 -25.43 -2.43
N SER A 355 -12.21 -26.41 -3.34
CA SER A 355 -11.15 -26.72 -4.31
C SER A 355 -10.93 -25.57 -5.29
N LEU A 356 -11.94 -24.71 -5.49
CA LEU A 356 -11.82 -23.46 -6.23
C LEU A 356 -10.58 -22.66 -5.81
N TYR A 357 -10.33 -22.54 -4.51
CA TYR A 357 -9.32 -21.63 -3.97
C TYR A 357 -7.88 -22.10 -4.19
N SER A 358 -7.69 -23.39 -4.54
CA SER A 358 -6.40 -23.98 -4.92
C SER A 358 -6.19 -24.10 -6.43
N THR A 359 -7.19 -23.75 -7.25
CA THR A 359 -7.04 -23.75 -8.72
C THR A 359 -6.01 -22.73 -9.20
N THR A 360 -5.40 -23.02 -10.36
CA THR A 360 -4.43 -22.12 -11.01
C THR A 360 -5.08 -20.79 -11.38
N GLU A 361 -6.33 -20.84 -11.84
CA GLU A 361 -7.13 -19.71 -12.27
C GLU A 361 -7.47 -18.80 -11.08
N PHE A 362 -7.92 -19.36 -9.95
CA PHE A 362 -8.17 -18.56 -8.74
C PHE A 362 -6.88 -17.90 -8.25
N ARG A 363 -5.76 -18.64 -8.22
CA ARG A 363 -4.46 -18.09 -7.82
C ARG A 363 -4.02 -16.94 -8.73
N LYS A 364 -4.21 -17.06 -10.05
CA LYS A 364 -3.93 -15.99 -11.02
C LYS A 364 -4.82 -14.76 -10.77
N TYR A 365 -6.12 -14.97 -10.61
CA TYR A 365 -7.09 -13.91 -10.29
C TYR A 365 -6.71 -13.17 -9.00
N TYR A 366 -6.40 -13.94 -7.96
CA TYR A 366 -6.13 -13.39 -6.63
C TYR A 366 -4.73 -12.75 -6.52
N ALA A 367 -3.78 -13.16 -7.37
CA ALA A 367 -2.52 -12.46 -7.55
C ALA A 367 -2.73 -11.03 -8.08
N ILE A 368 -3.66 -10.85 -9.03
CA ILE A 368 -4.06 -9.53 -9.54
C ILE A 368 -4.73 -8.70 -8.44
N VAL A 369 -5.63 -9.28 -7.63
CA VAL A 369 -6.24 -8.61 -6.45
C VAL A 369 -5.15 -8.03 -5.53
N LYS A 370 -4.04 -8.75 -5.41
CA LYS A 370 -2.88 -8.40 -4.58
C LYS A 370 -1.83 -7.55 -5.32
N ASN A 371 -2.16 -7.04 -6.50
CA ASN A 371 -1.24 -6.30 -7.36
C ASN A 371 0.12 -6.99 -7.55
N ASN A 372 0.10 -8.31 -7.73
CA ASN A 372 1.26 -9.19 -7.87
C ASN A 372 2.32 -9.01 -6.77
N SER A 373 1.90 -8.53 -5.59
CA SER A 373 2.80 -8.29 -4.46
C SER A 373 3.55 -9.55 -4.09
N LYS A 374 4.86 -9.44 -3.86
CA LYS A 374 5.69 -10.59 -3.49
C LYS A 374 5.58 -10.95 -2.01
N PHE A 375 5.03 -10.06 -1.19
CA PHE A 375 4.88 -10.21 0.25
C PHE A 375 3.68 -11.03 0.65
N THR A 376 3.75 -11.83 1.71
CA THR A 376 2.51 -12.40 2.27
C THR A 376 1.67 -11.30 2.89
N ILE A 377 0.43 -11.12 2.43
CA ILE A 377 -0.51 -10.11 2.95
C ILE A 377 -1.62 -10.84 3.71
N ASN A 378 -2.01 -10.30 4.86
CA ASN A 378 -3.09 -10.93 5.62
C ASN A 378 -4.44 -10.56 5.02
N ILE A 379 -5.41 -11.46 5.13
CA ILE A 379 -6.80 -11.12 4.80
C ILE A 379 -7.27 -9.99 5.71
N ASP A 380 -7.89 -9.00 5.09
CA ASP A 380 -8.42 -7.78 5.69
C ASP A 380 -9.79 -7.44 5.09
N SER A 381 -10.39 -6.34 5.54
CA SER A 381 -11.75 -5.96 5.13
C SER A 381 -11.88 -5.52 3.67
N ASN A 382 -10.78 -5.19 2.98
CA ASN A 382 -10.81 -4.88 1.55
C ASN A 382 -10.67 -6.14 0.73
N SER A 383 -9.78 -7.01 1.17
CA SER A 383 -9.30 -8.13 0.40
C SER A 383 -10.23 -9.35 0.52
N ILE A 384 -10.95 -9.50 1.65
CA ILE A 384 -12.04 -10.48 1.84
C ILE A 384 -13.16 -10.34 0.81
N TYR A 385 -13.44 -9.11 0.33
CA TYR A 385 -14.45 -8.84 -0.70
C TYR A 385 -14.25 -9.68 -1.96
N TYR A 386 -12.99 -9.95 -2.30
CA TYR A 386 -12.59 -10.65 -3.52
C TYR A 386 -12.57 -12.17 -3.39
N ILE A 387 -12.75 -12.70 -2.18
CA ILE A 387 -12.89 -14.14 -1.94
C ILE A 387 -14.36 -14.48 -2.22
N GLY A 388 -14.63 -14.90 -3.45
CA GLY A 388 -15.97 -15.26 -3.90
C GLY A 388 -16.17 -16.76 -4.03
N VAL A 389 -17.43 -17.14 -4.21
CA VAL A 389 -17.83 -18.51 -4.60
C VAL A 389 -18.28 -18.50 -6.05
N LYS A 390 -18.24 -19.64 -6.75
CA LYS A 390 -18.84 -19.74 -8.09
C LYS A 390 -20.32 -19.35 -8.01
N LYS A 391 -20.82 -18.60 -8.99
CA LYS A 391 -22.26 -18.40 -9.14
C LYS A 391 -22.90 -19.76 -9.44
N ASP A 392 -24.02 -20.05 -8.79
CA ASP A 392 -24.88 -21.15 -9.22
C ASP A 392 -25.37 -20.81 -10.64
N GLU A 393 -25.31 -21.77 -11.56
CA GLU A 393 -25.86 -21.62 -12.92
C GLU A 393 -27.39 -21.49 -12.90
#